data_AF-A0A1G8VTP0-F1
#
_entry.id   AF-A0A1G8VTP0-F1
#
_cell.length_a   1.000
_cell.length_b   1.000
_cell.length_c   1.000
_cell.angle_alpha   90.00
_cell.angle_beta   90.00
_cell.angle_gamma   90.00
#
_symmetry.space_group_name_H-M   'P 1'
#
loop_
_entity.id
_entity.type
_entity.pdbx_description
1 polymer ?
#
loop_
_entity_poly.entity_id
_entity_poly.type
_entity_poly.pdbx_seq_one_letter_code
_entity_poly.pdbx_strand_id
1 'polypeptide(L)'
;MNKIFMELDDKGEGQSIILRAGETDSFHDSLTQLASYNIPKYIDLTSLHVGDTWKIINDFSSWELEITFIIDDNQINEDLLESTQNIKDINYRNNNYYLMPGISEINLVEKYRVLNINVKQKKKSYELEIVESLLREYDKNNEVINKLQREKQQLYHTVGNVDDNDLETRYLDLMEKYKQSLKRLDQLRSSKLGKMQVAYWNKKRGY
;
A
#
# COMPACT_ATOMS: atom_id res chain seq x y z
N MET A 1 14.15 -25.97 11.09
CA MET A 1 15.18 -26.53 10.17
C MET A 1 16.06 -25.43 9.58
N ASN A 2 17.38 -25.56 9.78
CA ASN A 2 18.39 -24.61 9.30
C ASN A 2 18.62 -24.75 7.79
N LYS A 3 18.97 -23.64 7.11
CA LYS A 3 19.22 -23.62 5.66
C LYS A 3 20.52 -22.92 5.35
N ILE A 4 21.31 -23.49 4.44
CA ILE A 4 22.57 -22.91 3.96
C ILE A 4 22.37 -22.38 2.54
N PHE A 5 22.76 -21.14 2.32
CA PHE A 5 22.73 -20.46 1.03
C PHE A 5 24.14 -20.04 0.65
N MET A 6 24.55 -20.34 -0.58
CA MET A 6 25.81 -19.87 -1.13
C MET A 6 25.52 -18.80 -2.17
N GLU A 7 26.15 -17.65 -2.02
CA GLU A 7 26.15 -16.58 -3.01
C GLU A 7 27.32 -16.82 -3.97
N LEU A 8 27.05 -16.76 -5.26
CA LEU A 8 28.04 -16.96 -6.33
C LEU A 8 28.27 -15.64 -7.08
N ASP A 9 29.49 -15.43 -7.55
CA ASP A 9 29.82 -14.32 -8.44
C ASP A 9 29.40 -14.60 -9.90
N ASP A 10 29.63 -13.63 -10.80
CA ASP A 10 29.33 -13.75 -12.24
C ASP A 10 30.09 -14.89 -12.95
N LYS A 11 31.11 -15.47 -12.31
CA LYS A 11 31.93 -16.58 -12.80
C LYS A 11 31.55 -17.92 -12.16
N GLY A 12 30.59 -17.94 -11.24
CA GLY A 12 30.16 -19.12 -10.52
C GLY A 12 31.07 -19.52 -9.35
N GLU A 13 31.96 -18.61 -8.91
CA GLU A 13 32.79 -18.80 -7.72
C GLU A 13 32.03 -18.36 -6.46
N GLY A 14 32.25 -19.04 -5.33
CA GLY A 14 31.59 -18.71 -4.06
C GLY A 14 32.04 -17.37 -3.50
N GLN A 15 31.13 -16.40 -3.43
CA GLN A 15 31.37 -15.08 -2.86
C GLN A 15 31.14 -15.07 -1.35
N SER A 16 30.06 -15.70 -0.89
CA SER A 16 29.72 -15.78 0.53
C SER A 16 28.84 -16.99 0.84
N ILE A 17 28.76 -17.38 2.11
CA ILE A 17 27.82 -18.41 2.57
C ILE A 17 27.03 -17.92 3.78
N ILE A 18 25.71 -18.13 3.76
CA ILE A 18 24.79 -17.70 4.80
C ILE A 18 24.07 -18.92 5.36
N LEU A 19 24.22 -19.16 6.67
CA LEU A 19 23.41 -20.10 7.42
C LEU A 19 22.24 -19.37 8.07
N ARG A 20 21.02 -19.65 7.62
CA ARG A 20 19.80 -19.19 8.28
C ARG A 20 19.41 -20.18 9.37
N ALA A 21 19.48 -19.73 10.62
CA ALA A 21 19.11 -20.52 11.78
C ALA A 21 17.59 -20.49 11.99
N GLY A 22 16.96 -21.65 11.90
CA GLY A 22 15.53 -21.84 12.14
C GLY A 22 15.20 -22.45 13.51
N GLU A 23 16.02 -23.39 13.99
CA GLU A 23 15.85 -24.07 15.29
C GLU A 23 17.23 -24.37 15.91
N THR A 24 17.32 -24.37 17.23
CA THR A 24 18.59 -24.54 17.99
C THR A 24 19.20 -25.93 17.84
N ASP A 25 18.37 -26.97 17.66
CA ASP A 25 18.79 -28.36 17.84
C ASP A 25 19.71 -28.87 16.71
N SER A 26 19.70 -28.23 15.54
CA SER A 26 20.56 -28.57 14.39
C SER A 26 21.70 -27.56 14.14
N PHE A 27 21.99 -26.68 15.10
CA PHE A 27 22.94 -25.58 14.90
C PHE A 27 24.39 -26.07 14.76
N HIS A 28 24.79 -27.09 15.53
CA HIS A 28 26.18 -27.56 15.56
C HIS A 28 26.60 -28.26 14.25
N ASP A 29 25.79 -29.18 13.73
CA ASP A 29 26.07 -29.84 12.44
C ASP A 29 26.17 -28.83 11.28
N SER A 30 25.28 -27.83 11.31
CA SER A 30 25.25 -26.75 10.32
C SER A 30 26.50 -25.86 10.39
N LEU A 31 27.01 -25.60 11.61
CA LEU A 31 28.26 -24.87 11.83
C LEU A 31 29.47 -25.64 11.31
N THR A 32 29.54 -26.95 11.54
CA THR A 32 30.63 -27.79 11.02
C THR A 32 30.66 -27.77 9.49
N GLN A 33 29.49 -27.82 8.85
CA GLN A 33 29.40 -27.68 7.40
C GLN A 33 29.86 -26.30 6.94
N LEU A 34 29.43 -25.22 7.62
CA LEU A 34 29.86 -23.84 7.33
C LEU A 34 31.39 -23.67 7.44
N ALA A 35 32.01 -24.33 8.42
CA ALA A 35 33.45 -24.26 8.67
C ALA A 35 34.29 -24.78 7.50
N SER A 36 33.80 -25.77 6.74
CA SER A 36 34.54 -26.42 5.65
C SER A 36 34.82 -25.51 4.44
N TYR A 37 34.10 -24.38 4.31
CA TYR A 37 34.27 -23.46 3.20
C TYR A 37 35.34 -22.41 3.51
N ASN A 38 36.16 -22.03 2.53
CA ASN A 38 37.18 -20.97 2.67
C ASN A 38 36.73 -19.66 2.00
N ILE A 39 35.54 -19.19 2.38
CA ILE A 39 34.90 -17.95 1.89
C ILE A 39 34.27 -17.21 3.07
N PRO A 40 33.89 -15.92 2.92
CA PRO A 40 33.16 -15.18 3.94
C PRO A 40 31.88 -15.90 4.41
N LYS A 41 31.69 -15.99 5.72
CA LYS A 41 30.61 -16.75 6.35
C LYS A 41 29.71 -15.86 7.19
N TYR A 42 28.40 -16.05 7.04
CA TYR A 42 27.39 -15.33 7.78
C TYR A 42 26.41 -16.30 8.45
N ILE A 43 25.93 -15.93 9.63
CA ILE A 43 24.87 -16.65 10.33
C ILE A 43 23.71 -15.69 10.54
N ASP A 44 22.61 -15.94 9.86
CA ASP A 44 21.37 -15.18 9.96
C ASP A 44 20.52 -15.73 11.11
N LEU A 45 20.43 -14.93 12.19
CA LEU A 45 19.68 -15.22 13.41
C LEU A 45 18.38 -14.37 13.51
N THR A 46 18.03 -13.62 12.46
CA THR A 46 16.87 -12.71 12.45
C THR A 46 15.54 -13.43 12.71
N SER A 47 15.42 -14.69 12.31
CA SER A 47 14.23 -15.51 12.55
C SER A 47 14.09 -16.06 13.98
N LEU A 48 15.10 -15.92 14.84
CA LEU A 48 15.09 -16.45 16.20
C LEU A 48 14.57 -15.42 17.22
N HIS A 49 14.13 -15.91 18.38
CA HIS A 49 13.83 -15.03 19.51
C HIS A 49 15.11 -14.46 20.12
N VAL A 50 15.01 -13.26 20.72
CA VAL A 50 16.15 -12.54 21.33
C VAL A 50 16.95 -13.44 22.27
N GLY A 51 16.28 -14.21 23.14
CA GLY A 51 16.96 -15.11 24.08
C GLY A 51 17.82 -16.18 23.40
N ASP A 52 17.30 -16.82 22.35
CA ASP A 52 18.02 -17.86 21.61
C ASP A 52 19.17 -17.27 20.79
N THR A 53 18.97 -16.10 20.19
CA THR A 53 20.00 -15.35 19.47
C THR A 53 21.22 -15.08 20.35
N TRP A 54 21.01 -14.52 21.55
CA TRP A 54 22.12 -14.20 22.45
C TRP A 54 22.71 -15.42 23.14
N LYS A 55 21.91 -16.47 23.35
CA LYS A 55 22.46 -17.77 23.78
C LYS A 55 23.45 -18.31 22.75
N ILE A 56 23.08 -18.32 21.47
CA ILE A 56 23.98 -18.74 20.38
C ILE A 56 25.25 -17.90 20.33
N ILE A 57 25.14 -16.57 20.43
CA ILE A 57 26.30 -15.65 20.39
C ILE A 57 27.24 -15.88 21.59
N ASN A 58 26.68 -16.06 22.79
CA ASN A 58 27.45 -16.25 24.01
C ASN A 58 28.08 -17.63 24.12
N ASP A 59 27.40 -18.67 23.64
CA ASP A 59 27.91 -20.04 23.60
C ASP A 59 28.91 -20.24 22.43
N PHE A 60 29.10 -19.24 21.56
CA PHE A 60 29.99 -19.33 20.41
C PHE A 60 31.47 -19.27 20.81
N SER A 61 32.12 -20.43 20.85
CA SER A 61 33.52 -20.58 21.27
C SER A 61 34.52 -20.69 20.11
N SER A 62 34.08 -20.80 18.86
CA SER A 62 34.97 -21.00 17.70
C SER A 62 35.46 -19.68 17.11
N TRP A 63 36.30 -18.96 17.86
CA TRP A 63 36.92 -17.70 17.42
C TRP A 63 37.86 -17.86 16.20
N GLU A 64 38.22 -19.10 15.87
CA GLU A 64 39.02 -19.44 14.67
C GLU A 64 38.21 -19.37 13.37
N LEU A 65 36.88 -19.32 13.46
CA LEU A 65 36.02 -19.17 12.30
C LEU A 65 35.68 -17.69 12.09
N GLU A 66 36.19 -17.11 11.00
CA GLU A 66 35.79 -15.78 10.53
C GLU A 66 34.32 -15.80 10.06
N ILE A 67 33.40 -15.70 11.02
CA ILE A 67 31.95 -15.70 10.84
C ILE A 67 31.41 -14.35 11.25
N THR A 68 30.32 -13.90 10.64
CA THR A 68 29.58 -12.70 11.09
C THR A 68 28.12 -13.06 11.38
N PHE A 69 27.63 -12.70 12.57
CA PHE A 69 26.22 -12.87 12.92
C PHE A 69 25.39 -11.72 12.36
N ILE A 70 24.21 -12.03 11.85
CA ILE A 70 23.22 -11.06 11.37
C ILE A 70 22.02 -11.12 12.32
N ILE A 71 21.69 -9.98 12.92
CA ILE A 71 20.57 -9.83 13.85
C ILE A 71 19.74 -8.60 13.52
N ASP A 72 18.48 -8.62 13.92
CA ASP A 72 17.54 -7.51 13.75
C ASP A 72 17.71 -6.42 14.82
N ASP A 73 17.23 -5.21 14.53
CA ASP A 73 17.26 -4.04 15.42
C ASP A 73 16.54 -4.29 16.77
N ASN A 74 15.48 -5.10 16.77
CA ASN A 74 14.75 -5.45 18.00
C ASN A 74 15.45 -6.53 18.85
N GLN A 75 16.49 -7.17 18.31
CA GLN A 75 17.24 -8.22 19.00
C GLN A 75 18.46 -7.67 19.73
N ILE A 76 18.77 -6.37 19.68
CA ILE A 76 19.98 -5.79 20.28
C ILE A 76 19.66 -4.61 21.19
N ASN A 77 20.41 -4.49 22.29
CA ASN A 77 20.40 -3.32 23.16
C ASN A 77 21.76 -3.15 23.86
N GLU A 78 21.92 -2.06 24.61
CA GLU A 78 23.16 -1.76 25.31
C GLU A 78 23.48 -2.81 26.39
N ASP A 79 22.50 -3.22 27.19
CA ASP A 79 22.68 -4.21 28.27
C ASP A 79 23.20 -5.56 27.74
N LEU A 80 22.67 -6.02 26.61
CA LEU A 80 23.08 -7.28 25.97
C LEU A 80 24.51 -7.18 25.44
N LEU A 81 24.88 -6.04 24.84
CA LEU A 81 26.26 -5.80 24.40
C LEU A 81 27.24 -5.68 25.57
N GLU A 82 26.86 -5.01 26.66
CA GLU A 82 27.68 -4.87 27.87
C GLU A 82 27.92 -6.22 28.56
N SER A 83 26.90 -7.09 28.55
CA SER A 83 26.99 -8.42 29.15
C SER A 83 27.81 -9.43 28.34
N THR A 84 28.11 -9.11 27.07
CA THR A 84 28.74 -10.03 26.13
C THR A 84 30.22 -9.72 25.95
N GLN A 85 31.07 -10.74 26.08
CA GLN A 85 32.53 -10.61 25.87
C GLN A 85 33.00 -11.10 24.49
N ASN A 86 32.09 -11.74 23.74
CA ASN A 86 32.40 -12.47 22.51
C ASN A 86 32.17 -11.67 21.23
N ILE A 87 31.89 -10.37 21.31
CA ILE A 87 31.67 -9.52 20.13
C ILE A 87 32.82 -8.54 20.02
N LYS A 88 33.62 -8.67 18.97
CA LYS A 88 34.72 -7.76 18.65
C LYS A 88 34.23 -6.46 18.04
N ASP A 89 33.36 -6.56 17.04
CA ASP A 89 32.89 -5.39 16.27
C ASP A 89 31.42 -5.49 15.89
N ILE A 90 30.80 -4.33 15.69
CA ILE A 90 29.41 -4.16 15.25
C ILE A 90 29.32 -3.19 14.07
N ASN A 91 28.58 -3.58 13.04
CA ASN A 91 28.29 -2.73 11.89
C ASN A 91 26.80 -2.82 11.54
N TYR A 92 26.26 -1.81 10.85
CA TYR A 92 24.86 -1.79 10.40
C TYR A 92 24.80 -1.69 8.87
N ARG A 93 24.18 -2.68 8.21
CA ARG A 93 24.05 -2.75 6.75
C ARG A 93 22.73 -3.45 6.40
N ASN A 94 22.14 -3.14 5.26
CA ASN A 94 20.94 -3.84 4.78
C ASN A 94 19.81 -3.96 5.82
N ASN A 95 19.63 -2.92 6.64
CA ASN A 95 18.68 -2.84 7.76
C ASN A 95 18.91 -3.78 8.95
N ASN A 96 20.04 -4.48 9.01
CA ASN A 96 20.39 -5.41 10.08
C ASN A 96 21.75 -5.07 10.71
N TYR A 97 21.95 -5.56 11.93
CA TYR A 97 23.23 -5.49 12.62
C TYR A 97 24.09 -6.72 12.29
N TYR A 98 25.36 -6.45 12.01
CA TYR A 98 26.39 -7.43 11.69
C TYR A 98 27.38 -7.46 12.85
N LEU A 99 27.41 -8.55 13.60
CA LEU A 99 28.27 -8.74 14.76
C LEU A 99 29.42 -9.67 14.41
N MET A 100 30.64 -9.17 14.55
CA MET A 100 31.84 -9.98 14.38
C MET A 100 32.23 -10.58 15.74
N PRO A 101 32.30 -11.90 15.88
CA PRO A 101 32.76 -12.54 17.09
C PRO A 101 34.25 -12.26 17.32
N GLY A 102 34.64 -12.25 18.59
CA GLY A 102 36.01 -12.08 19.03
C GLY A 102 36.09 -11.34 20.36
N ILE A 103 37.32 -11.00 20.77
CA ILE A 103 37.55 -10.28 22.03
C ILE A 103 36.95 -8.89 21.93
N SER A 104 36.08 -8.56 22.87
CA SER A 104 35.41 -7.26 22.93
C SER A 104 36.37 -6.08 22.89
N GLU A 105 36.11 -5.13 22.00
CA GLU A 105 36.77 -3.84 21.98
C GLU A 105 36.20 -2.91 23.06
N ILE A 106 37.02 -2.00 23.59
CA ILE A 106 36.69 -1.09 24.71
C ILE A 106 35.50 -0.16 24.38
N ASN A 107 35.20 0.06 23.10
CA ASN A 107 34.22 1.06 22.64
C ASN A 107 33.01 0.46 21.90
N LEU A 108 32.73 -0.84 22.04
CA LEU A 108 31.64 -1.51 21.31
C LEU A 108 30.27 -0.87 21.56
N VAL A 109 29.94 -0.59 22.83
CA VAL A 109 28.67 0.02 23.25
C VAL A 109 28.52 1.42 22.66
N GLU A 110 29.59 2.21 22.65
CA GLU A 110 29.57 3.55 22.09
C GLU A 110 29.40 3.52 20.57
N LYS A 111 30.06 2.58 19.89
CA LYS A 111 29.85 2.35 18.44
C LYS A 111 28.39 1.99 18.16
N TYR A 112 27.78 1.12 18.96
CA TYR A 112 26.36 0.78 18.84
C TYR A 112 25.46 2.01 19.06
N ARG A 113 25.71 2.85 20.07
CA ARG A 113 24.93 4.08 20.31
C ARG A 113 24.89 4.99 19.10
N VAL A 114 26.06 5.27 18.51
CA VAL A 114 26.16 6.11 17.30
C VAL A 114 25.39 5.48 16.13
N LEU A 115 25.54 4.17 15.91
CA LEU A 115 24.78 3.47 14.87
C LEU A 115 23.27 3.55 15.12
N ASN A 116 22.81 3.28 16.34
CA ASN A 116 21.40 3.30 16.73
C ASN A 116 20.77 4.69 16.55
N ILE A 117 21.50 5.76 16.89
CA ILE A 117 21.04 7.14 16.62
C ILE A 117 20.78 7.33 15.12
N ASN A 118 21.71 6.91 14.27
CA ASN A 118 21.56 7.03 12.82
C ASN A 118 20.39 6.19 12.29
N VAL A 119 20.20 4.96 12.81
CA VAL A 119 19.06 4.10 12.45
C VAL A 119 17.73 4.75 12.84
N LYS A 120 17.62 5.26 14.06
CA LYS A 120 16.41 5.93 14.56
C LYS A 120 16.09 7.19 13.77
N GLN A 121 17.10 7.99 13.41
CA GLN A 121 16.92 9.17 12.57
C GLN A 121 16.43 8.80 11.17
N LYS A 122 16.99 7.74 10.56
CA LYS A 122 16.54 7.23 9.26
C LYS A 122 15.09 6.75 9.31
N LYS A 123 14.69 5.99 10.34
CA LYS A 123 13.30 5.55 10.55
C LYS A 123 12.35 6.74 10.70
N LYS A 124 12.72 7.73 11.52
CA LYS A 124 11.93 8.95 11.71
C LYS A 124 11.77 9.75 10.41
N SER A 125 12.82 9.85 9.59
CA SER A 125 12.74 10.50 8.28
C SER A 125 11.72 9.81 7.37
N TYR A 126 11.75 8.48 7.33
CA TYR A 126 10.82 7.69 6.53
C TYR A 126 9.37 7.82 7.03
N GLU A 127 9.15 7.81 8.35
CA GLU A 127 7.84 8.07 8.95
C GLU A 127 7.31 9.46 8.58
N LEU A 128 8.16 10.49 8.58
CA LEU A 128 7.79 11.83 8.15
C LEU A 128 7.42 11.89 6.67
N GLU A 129 8.17 11.22 5.79
CA GLU A 129 7.83 11.11 4.36
C GLU A 129 6.46 10.46 4.13
N ILE A 130 6.13 9.41 4.90
CA ILE A 130 4.81 8.78 4.87
C ILE A 130 3.73 9.76 5.33
N VAL A 131 3.94 10.46 6.44
CA VAL A 131 2.97 11.43 6.96
C VAL A 131 2.75 12.57 5.96
N GLU A 132 3.81 13.09 5.35
CA GLU A 132 3.69 14.10 4.28
C GLU A 132 2.91 13.58 3.07
N SER A 133 3.16 12.33 2.67
CA SER A 133 2.41 11.69 1.59
C SER A 133 0.92 11.60 1.90
N LEU A 134 0.58 11.13 3.11
CA LEU A 134 -0.81 11.03 3.59
C LEU A 134 -1.50 12.40 3.69
N LEU A 135 -0.79 13.43 4.15
CA LEU A 135 -1.33 14.80 4.18
C LEU A 135 -1.64 15.33 2.77
N ARG A 136 -0.74 15.08 1.80
CA ARG A 136 -1.00 15.46 0.39
C ARG A 136 -2.22 14.73 -0.19
N GLU A 137 -2.41 13.46 0.16
CA GLU A 137 -3.61 12.71 -0.25
C GLU A 137 -4.88 13.23 0.44
N TYR A 138 -4.80 13.59 1.72
CA TYR A 138 -5.89 14.20 2.46
C TYR A 138 -6.34 15.52 1.83
N ASP A 139 -5.40 16.39 1.45
CA ASP A 139 -5.72 17.67 0.80
C ASP A 139 -6.40 17.46 -0.56
N LYS A 140 -5.93 16.50 -1.37
CA LYS A 140 -6.59 16.13 -2.64
C LYS A 140 -8.02 15.63 -2.40
N ASN A 141 -8.23 14.81 -1.38
CA ASN A 141 -9.57 14.32 -1.05
C ASN A 141 -10.50 15.47 -0.62
N ASN A 142 -9.99 16.45 0.13
CA ASN A 142 -10.76 17.63 0.49
C ASN A 142 -11.11 18.50 -0.72
N GLU A 143 -10.21 18.65 -1.70
CA GLU A 143 -10.53 19.34 -2.96
C GLU A 143 -11.67 18.64 -3.71
N VAL A 144 -11.65 17.30 -3.79
CA VAL A 144 -12.72 16.50 -4.41
C VAL A 144 -14.04 16.65 -3.64
N ILE A 145 -14.02 16.58 -2.31
CA ILE A 145 -15.21 16.79 -1.47
C ILE A 145 -15.79 18.19 -1.69
N ASN A 146 -14.95 19.22 -1.69
CA ASN A 146 -15.37 20.61 -1.94
C ASN A 146 -15.99 20.77 -3.33
N LYS A 147 -15.42 20.11 -4.35
CA LYS A 147 -16.00 20.10 -5.71
C LYS A 147 -17.37 19.43 -5.72
N LEU A 148 -17.51 18.25 -5.11
CA LEU A 148 -18.79 17.54 -5.01
C LEU A 148 -19.83 18.32 -4.21
N GLN A 149 -19.44 19.04 -3.15
CA GLN A 149 -20.34 19.91 -2.41
C GLN A 149 -20.83 21.09 -3.26
N ARG A 150 -19.94 21.71 -4.04
CA ARG A 150 -20.32 22.78 -4.99
C ARG A 150 -21.27 22.26 -6.07
N GLU A 151 -20.97 21.09 -6.65
CA GLU A 151 -21.85 20.44 -7.63
C GLU A 151 -23.20 20.09 -7.02
N LYS A 152 -23.22 19.56 -5.78
CA LYS A 152 -24.46 19.30 -5.03
C LYS A 152 -25.27 20.58 -4.82
N GLN A 153 -24.65 21.67 -4.37
CA GLN A 153 -25.31 22.98 -4.21
C GLN A 153 -25.88 23.48 -5.54
N GLN A 154 -25.11 23.40 -6.64
CA GLN A 154 -25.58 23.75 -7.97
C GLN A 154 -26.81 22.91 -8.36
N LEU A 155 -26.78 21.60 -8.15
CA LEU A 155 -27.91 20.72 -8.44
C LEU A 155 -29.16 21.09 -7.62
N TYR A 156 -29.04 21.38 -6.32
CA TYR A 156 -30.17 21.86 -5.51
C TYR A 156 -30.76 23.18 -6.05
N HIS A 157 -29.92 24.12 -6.47
CA HIS A 157 -30.38 25.37 -7.07
C HIS A 157 -30.99 25.17 -8.46
N THR A 158 -30.57 24.15 -9.19
CA THR A 158 -31.11 23.83 -10.53
C THR A 158 -32.45 23.08 -10.43
N VAL A 159 -32.64 22.26 -9.40
CA VAL A 159 -33.90 21.53 -9.14
C VAL A 159 -34.99 22.46 -8.59
N GLY A 160 -34.62 23.60 -7.99
CA GLY A 160 -35.57 24.49 -7.31
C GLY A 160 -36.40 25.44 -8.18
N ASN A 161 -36.15 25.58 -9.49
CA ASN A 161 -36.76 26.64 -10.32
C ASN A 161 -37.00 26.24 -11.80
N VAL A 162 -37.06 24.96 -12.15
CA VAL A 162 -37.66 24.57 -13.44
C VAL A 162 -39.15 24.33 -13.19
N ASP A 163 -39.86 25.45 -13.23
CA ASP A 163 -41.28 25.67 -13.01
C ASP A 163 -42.22 24.51 -13.40
N ASP A 164 -42.74 23.79 -12.41
CA ASP A 164 -43.97 23.00 -12.56
C ASP A 164 -45.11 23.87 -13.12
N ASN A 165 -45.12 25.17 -12.80
CA ASN A 165 -46.05 26.15 -13.36
C ASN A 165 -45.84 26.40 -14.86
N ASP A 166 -44.62 26.38 -15.40
CA ASP A 166 -44.35 26.61 -16.84
C ASP A 166 -44.72 25.35 -17.63
N LEU A 167 -44.50 24.17 -17.04
CA LEU A 167 -45.00 22.91 -17.58
C LEU A 167 -46.54 22.88 -17.61
N GLU A 168 -47.21 23.23 -16.51
CA GLU A 168 -48.67 23.30 -16.43
C GLU A 168 -49.24 24.32 -17.43
N THR A 169 -48.63 25.51 -17.53
CA THR A 169 -49.05 26.55 -18.47
C THR A 169 -48.88 26.11 -19.92
N ARG A 170 -47.77 25.44 -20.27
CA ARG A 170 -47.58 24.88 -21.62
C ARG A 170 -48.56 23.76 -21.93
N TYR A 171 -48.88 22.90 -20.96
CA TYR A 171 -49.88 21.85 -21.14
C TYR A 171 -51.29 22.43 -21.36
N LEU A 172 -51.67 23.46 -20.61
CA LEU A 172 -52.95 24.15 -20.77
C LEU A 172 -53.04 24.85 -22.13
N ASP A 173 -52.00 25.59 -22.54
CA ASP A 173 -51.97 26.26 -23.85
C ASP A 173 -52.03 25.25 -25.02
N LEU A 174 -51.38 24.10 -24.88
CA LEU A 174 -51.47 23.02 -25.86
C LEU A 174 -52.89 22.43 -25.94
N MET A 175 -53.53 22.19 -24.80
CA MET A 175 -54.92 21.71 -24.72
C MET A 175 -55.90 22.71 -25.36
N GLU A 176 -55.72 24.00 -25.12
CA GLU A 176 -56.53 25.08 -25.72
C GLU A 176 -56.41 25.06 -27.26
N LYS A 177 -55.19 24.93 -27.78
CA LYS A 177 -54.93 24.83 -29.23
C LYS A 177 -55.56 23.59 -29.85
N TYR A 178 -55.51 22.44 -29.18
CA TYR A 178 -56.21 21.23 -29.63
C TYR A 178 -57.72 21.41 -29.65
N LYS A 179 -58.30 22.00 -28.62
CA LYS A 179 -59.74 22.30 -28.54
C LYS A 179 -60.20 23.23 -29.66
N GLN A 180 -59.42 24.28 -29.96
CA GLN A 180 -59.69 25.19 -31.07
C GLN A 180 -59.60 24.47 -32.42
N SER A 181 -58.61 23.59 -32.58
CA SER A 181 -58.40 22.82 -33.82
C SER A 181 -59.55 21.82 -34.05
N LEU A 182 -60.02 21.14 -33.01
CA LEU A 182 -61.21 20.28 -33.05
C LEU A 182 -62.46 21.06 -33.43
N LYS A 183 -62.67 22.24 -32.83
CA LYS A 183 -63.80 23.11 -33.17
C LYS A 183 -63.78 23.55 -34.63
N ARG A 184 -62.59 23.87 -35.18
CA ARG A 184 -62.42 24.19 -36.61
C ARG A 184 -62.69 22.97 -37.49
N LEU A 185 -62.24 21.79 -37.10
CA LEU A 185 -62.55 20.54 -37.82
C LEU A 185 -64.04 20.25 -37.85
N ASP A 186 -64.77 20.44 -36.74
CA ASP A 186 -66.21 20.28 -36.70
C ASP A 186 -66.95 21.32 -37.55
N GLN A 187 -66.48 22.56 -37.56
CA GLN A 187 -67.00 23.60 -38.48
C GLN A 187 -66.76 23.22 -39.95
N LEU A 188 -65.56 22.73 -40.28
CA LEU A 188 -65.25 22.26 -41.63
C LEU A 188 -66.10 21.05 -42.00
N ARG A 189 -66.27 20.08 -41.11
CA ARG A 189 -67.13 18.90 -41.30
C ARG A 189 -68.59 19.27 -41.49
N SER A 190 -69.09 20.26 -40.76
CA SER A 190 -70.49 20.70 -40.84
C SER A 190 -70.76 21.63 -42.03
N SER A 191 -69.72 22.20 -42.64
CA SER A 191 -69.82 22.97 -43.88
C SER A 191 -70.35 22.13 -45.04
N LYS A 192 -70.96 22.78 -46.04
CA LYS A 192 -71.53 22.12 -47.22
C LYS A 192 -70.48 21.29 -47.97
N LEU A 193 -69.27 21.82 -48.12
CA LEU A 193 -68.15 21.13 -48.78
C LEU A 193 -67.67 19.94 -47.94
N GLY A 194 -67.53 20.11 -46.62
CA GLY A 194 -67.10 19.04 -45.71
C GLY A 194 -68.10 17.89 -45.61
N LYS A 195 -69.41 18.18 -45.56
CA LYS A 195 -70.46 17.14 -45.64
C LYS A 195 -70.37 16.36 -46.96
N MET A 196 -70.10 17.04 -48.07
CA MET A 196 -69.92 16.41 -49.38
C MET A 196 -68.65 15.52 -49.42
N GLN A 197 -67.55 15.99 -48.83
CA GLN A 197 -66.31 15.22 -48.72
C GLN A 197 -66.49 13.99 -47.83
N VAL A 198 -67.12 14.12 -46.66
CA VAL A 198 -67.41 12.98 -45.77
C VAL A 198 -68.33 11.98 -46.46
N ALA A 199 -69.38 12.43 -47.14
CA ALA A 199 -70.26 11.55 -47.91
C ALA A 199 -69.52 10.81 -49.03
N TYR A 200 -68.63 11.51 -49.75
CA TYR A 200 -67.77 10.89 -50.78
C TYR A 200 -66.84 9.83 -50.19
N TRP A 201 -66.20 10.12 -49.05
CA TRP A 201 -65.31 9.18 -48.37
C TRP A 201 -66.04 7.97 -47.78
N ASN A 202 -67.23 8.15 -47.20
CA ASN A 202 -68.08 7.04 -46.73
C ASN A 202 -68.49 6.14 -47.89
N LYS A 203 -68.95 6.74 -49.00
CA LYS A 203 -69.31 6.01 -50.23
C LYS A 203 -68.13 5.24 -50.83
N LYS A 204 -66.91 5.78 -50.75
CA LYS A 204 -65.68 5.12 -51.23
C LYS A 204 -65.22 3.98 -50.31
N ARG A 205 -65.48 4.06 -49.00
CA ARG A 205 -65.12 3.04 -48.00
C ARG A 205 -66.19 1.97 -47.76
N GLY A 206 -67.34 2.07 -48.42
CA GLY A 206 -68.40 1.06 -48.37
C GLY A 206 -69.30 1.13 -47.13
N TYR A 207 -69.37 2.29 -46.47
CA TYR A 207 -70.33 2.59 -45.39
C TYR A 207 -71.54 3.36 -45.93
#